data_AF-A0A7S1F0N3-F1
#
_entry.id   AF-A0A7S1F0N3-F1
#
_cell.length_a   1.000
_cell.length_b   1.000
_cell.length_c   1.000
_cell.angle_alpha   90.00
_cell.angle_beta   90.00
_cell.angle_gamma   90.00
#
_symmetry.space_group_name_H-M   'P 1'
#
loop_
_entity.id
_entity.type
_entity.pdbx_description
1 polymer ?
#
loop_
_entity_poly.entity_id
_entity_poly.type
_entity_poly.pdbx_seq_one_letter_code
_entity_poly.pdbx_strand_id
1 'polypeptide(L)'
;GALVLLHACAHNPTGVDPTQEQWRAIAALMKEKGLVPLMDSAYQGYASGDLVTDAWAMRFFESEGFEMFLCQSFAKNLGLYGERIGMLHVITSSPQEASAVLSQLKLVIRPMYSSPPIHGAHLVMKVLGDEERLNRWKVQLKEMADRILEVRAGLRKGLEDKGTPGTWNHVTDQIGMFSYTGLSEKQCVSLMNDYHIYLLKSGRISLAGLNKNNLAYMVDSVDAVVRAEQPLGNSKKPLFAHITEAPIDPILGTTQLYNADTDSKKINLGVGAYRTEAGKPYVLPVIEEAEAEMLKEVGTSINKEYSTIDGPAALKTVTQKLCFGEESAAFREGRIASVQALSGTGALRVVAEFAKTHFPASTHEVWVSDPTWGNHLAIFKKAGLEVKQYPYWNENTKGLDFEGMLAALQKAQLGALVLLH
;
A
#
# COMPACT_ATOMS: atom_id res chain seq x y z
N GLY A 1 8.46 -8.43 -21.40
CA GLY A 1 8.60 -6.98 -21.18
C GLY A 1 9.09 -6.71 -19.78
N ALA A 2 8.98 -5.47 -19.34
CA ALA A 2 9.61 -4.94 -18.13
C ALA A 2 8.62 -4.78 -16.93
N LEU A 3 8.77 -5.44 -15.77
CA LEU A 3 7.85 -5.27 -14.64
C LEU A 3 7.92 -3.87 -14.02
N VAL A 4 6.78 -3.21 -14.09
CA VAL A 4 6.53 -1.86 -13.62
C VAL A 4 5.57 -1.94 -12.45
N LEU A 5 6.01 -2.11 -11.19
CA LEU A 5 5.05 -1.87 -10.08
C LEU A 5 4.51 -0.42 -10.19
N LEU A 6 3.30 -0.20 -9.70
CA LEU A 6 2.52 1.04 -9.72
C LEU A 6 1.73 1.08 -8.41
N HIS A 7 1.44 2.23 -7.81
CA HIS A 7 0.36 2.28 -6.84
C HIS A 7 -0.94 2.56 -7.59
N ALA A 8 -1.95 1.72 -7.42
CA ALA A 8 -3.22 1.92 -8.11
C ALA A 8 -3.93 3.22 -7.68
N CYS A 9 -3.68 3.62 -6.42
CA CYS A 9 -4.07 4.88 -5.80
C CYS A 9 -3.30 5.08 -4.48
N ALA A 10 -3.26 6.33 -4.00
CA ALA A 10 -2.54 6.77 -2.80
C ALA A 10 -1.11 6.24 -2.72
N HIS A 11 -0.23 6.79 -3.57
CA HIS A 11 1.19 6.47 -3.55
C HIS A 11 1.74 6.51 -2.13
N ASN A 12 2.57 5.54 -1.74
CA ASN A 12 3.11 5.45 -0.40
C ASN A 12 4.63 5.35 -0.51
N PRO A 13 5.36 6.39 -0.05
CA PRO A 13 5.01 7.21 1.09
C PRO A 13 4.46 8.62 0.81
N THR A 14 4.42 9.09 -0.44
CA THR A 14 4.16 10.53 -0.71
C THR A 14 2.70 10.94 -0.58
N GLY A 15 1.74 10.07 -0.89
CA GLY A 15 0.32 10.40 -1.04
C GLY A 15 0.00 11.16 -2.34
N VAL A 16 0.95 11.34 -3.25
CA VAL A 16 0.74 12.02 -4.54
C VAL A 16 0.53 10.98 -5.63
N ASP A 17 -0.58 11.06 -6.35
CA ASP A 17 -0.88 10.20 -7.50
C ASP A 17 -0.76 10.99 -8.81
N PRO A 18 -0.47 10.35 -9.95
CA PRO A 18 -0.54 10.99 -11.26
C PRO A 18 -1.97 11.39 -11.63
N THR A 19 -2.13 12.50 -12.35
CA THR A 19 -3.40 12.85 -13.01
C THR A 19 -3.76 11.83 -14.09
N GLN A 20 -5.02 11.81 -14.55
CA GLN A 20 -5.42 10.91 -15.64
C GLN A 20 -4.62 11.15 -16.93
N GLU A 21 -4.24 12.39 -17.21
CA GLU A 21 -3.41 12.78 -18.36
C GLU A 21 -1.99 12.24 -18.21
N GLN A 22 -1.42 12.32 -17.01
CA GLN A 22 -0.11 11.74 -16.67
C GLN A 22 -0.14 10.21 -16.76
N TRP A 23 -1.19 9.55 -16.26
CA TRP A 23 -1.40 8.12 -16.42
C TRP A 23 -1.51 7.66 -17.88
N ARG A 24 -2.20 8.44 -18.75
CA ARG A 24 -2.26 8.16 -20.19
C ARG A 24 -0.88 8.23 -20.84
N ALA A 25 -0.06 9.22 -20.48
CA ALA A 25 1.31 9.33 -20.97
C ALA A 25 2.23 8.22 -20.44
N ILE A 26 2.09 7.84 -19.16
CA ILE A 26 2.74 6.67 -18.55
C ILE A 26 2.40 5.40 -19.34
N ALA A 27 1.11 5.12 -19.57
CA ALA A 27 0.66 3.95 -20.32
C ALA A 27 1.16 3.95 -21.78
N ALA A 28 1.14 5.10 -22.46
CA ALA A 28 1.65 5.22 -23.83
C ALA A 28 3.15 4.87 -23.91
N LEU A 29 3.96 5.39 -22.97
CA LEU A 29 5.39 5.09 -22.90
C LEU A 29 5.66 3.63 -22.51
N MET A 30 4.87 3.07 -21.59
CA MET A 30 4.94 1.64 -21.26
C MET A 30 4.65 0.76 -22.48
N LYS A 31 3.68 1.11 -23.34
CA LYS A 31 3.44 0.43 -24.61
C LYS A 31 4.61 0.56 -25.57
N GLU A 32 5.14 1.77 -25.80
CA GLU A 32 6.30 2.03 -26.67
C GLU A 32 7.50 1.14 -26.31
N LYS A 33 7.78 0.99 -25.01
CA LYS A 33 8.94 0.27 -24.50
C LYS A 33 8.67 -1.21 -24.19
N GLY A 34 7.44 -1.69 -24.37
CA GLY A 34 7.04 -3.05 -24.01
C GLY A 34 7.18 -3.35 -22.50
N LEU A 35 6.83 -2.38 -21.65
CA LEU A 35 6.81 -2.55 -20.19
C LEU A 35 5.49 -3.20 -19.73
N VAL A 36 5.59 -4.07 -18.73
CA VAL A 36 4.53 -4.91 -18.15
C VAL A 36 4.14 -4.33 -16.79
N PRO A 37 2.90 -3.85 -16.58
CA PRO A 37 2.48 -3.35 -15.29
C PRO A 37 2.45 -4.45 -14.21
N LEU A 38 2.79 -4.03 -13.02
CA LEU A 38 2.50 -4.63 -11.73
C LEU A 38 1.80 -3.50 -10.94
N MET A 39 0.77 -3.79 -10.15
CA MET A 39 0.05 -2.75 -9.42
C MET A 39 -0.10 -3.18 -7.97
N ASP A 40 0.30 -2.36 -7.00
CA ASP A 40 -0.03 -2.53 -5.59
C ASP A 40 -1.26 -1.66 -5.27
N SER A 41 -2.35 -2.32 -4.88
CA SER A 41 -3.64 -1.73 -4.57
C SER A 41 -3.99 -2.06 -3.12
N ALA A 42 -3.56 -1.18 -2.22
CA ALA A 42 -3.81 -1.28 -0.79
C ALA A 42 -4.88 -0.30 -0.28
N TYR A 43 -5.20 0.75 -1.05
CA TYR A 43 -6.06 1.86 -0.61
C TYR A 43 -7.37 1.99 -1.39
N GLN A 44 -7.74 1.01 -2.23
CA GLN A 44 -8.92 1.14 -3.10
C GLN A 44 -10.20 1.49 -2.33
N GLY A 45 -10.81 2.62 -2.70
CA GLY A 45 -12.00 3.25 -2.13
C GLY A 45 -11.72 4.12 -0.90
N TYR A 46 -10.54 4.00 -0.31
CA TYR A 46 -10.13 4.72 0.89
C TYR A 46 -9.20 5.91 0.59
N ALA A 47 -8.68 6.05 -0.63
CA ALA A 47 -7.86 7.20 -1.02
C ALA A 47 -8.73 8.41 -1.34
N SER A 48 -9.81 8.23 -2.11
CA SER A 48 -10.79 9.27 -2.46
C SER A 48 -12.15 9.14 -1.76
N GLY A 49 -12.44 8.02 -1.11
CA GLY A 49 -13.79 7.68 -0.66
C GLY A 49 -14.66 7.00 -1.72
N ASP A 50 -14.15 6.77 -2.94
CA ASP A 50 -14.85 6.06 -4.02
C ASP A 50 -14.03 4.91 -4.65
N LEU A 51 -14.68 3.75 -4.79
CA LEU A 51 -14.06 2.52 -5.30
C LEU A 51 -13.76 2.55 -6.80
N VAL A 52 -14.42 3.42 -7.58
CA VAL A 52 -14.25 3.52 -9.03
C VAL A 52 -13.11 4.50 -9.36
N THR A 53 -13.09 5.66 -8.69
CA THR A 53 -11.99 6.64 -8.76
C THR A 53 -10.66 6.01 -8.37
N ASP A 54 -10.61 5.32 -7.23
CA ASP A 54 -9.39 4.65 -6.75
C ASP A 54 -9.01 3.39 -7.57
N ALA A 55 -9.88 2.96 -8.48
CA ALA A 55 -9.60 1.88 -9.44
C ALA A 55 -9.28 2.39 -10.85
N TRP A 56 -9.31 3.71 -11.08
CA TRP A 56 -9.26 4.27 -12.42
C TRP A 56 -7.99 3.86 -13.17
N ALA A 57 -6.81 3.94 -12.53
CA ALA A 57 -5.55 3.55 -13.16
C ALA A 57 -5.53 2.07 -13.56
N MET A 58 -5.89 1.15 -12.66
CA MET A 58 -5.90 -0.29 -12.98
C MET A 58 -6.93 -0.68 -14.03
N ARG A 59 -8.10 -0.01 -14.07
CA ARG A 59 -9.11 -0.23 -15.11
C ARG A 59 -8.69 0.36 -16.46
N PHE A 60 -8.06 1.54 -16.45
CA PHE A 60 -7.52 2.15 -17.66
C PHE A 60 -6.47 1.25 -18.33
N PHE A 61 -5.51 0.73 -17.56
CA PHE A 61 -4.53 -0.22 -18.08
C PHE A 61 -5.14 -1.52 -18.62
N GLU A 62 -6.17 -2.08 -17.97
CA GLU A 62 -6.90 -3.23 -18.53
C GLU A 62 -7.57 -2.88 -19.86
N SER A 63 -8.27 -1.74 -19.93
CA SER A 63 -8.94 -1.28 -21.16
C SER A 63 -7.96 -0.95 -22.31
N GLU A 64 -6.74 -0.57 -21.97
CA GLU A 64 -5.65 -0.36 -22.92
C GLU A 64 -5.01 -1.69 -23.40
N GLY A 65 -5.46 -2.84 -22.92
CA GLY A 65 -5.02 -4.17 -23.36
C GLY A 65 -3.71 -4.66 -22.75
N PHE A 66 -3.31 -4.15 -21.58
CA PHE A 66 -2.11 -4.62 -20.89
C PHE A 66 -2.31 -6.02 -20.26
N GLU A 67 -1.36 -6.91 -20.54
CA GLU A 67 -1.05 -8.01 -19.63
C GLU A 67 -0.32 -7.46 -18.41
N MET A 68 -0.83 -7.75 -17.20
CA MET A 68 -0.32 -7.12 -15.98
C MET A 68 -0.58 -7.92 -14.71
N PHE A 69 0.20 -7.63 -13.68
CA PHE A 69 0.02 -8.14 -12.32
C PHE A 69 -0.69 -7.09 -11.45
N LEU A 70 -1.59 -7.51 -10.55
CA LEU A 70 -2.24 -6.65 -9.56
C LEU A 70 -2.22 -7.34 -8.19
N CYS A 71 -1.41 -6.83 -7.28
CA CYS A 71 -1.38 -7.15 -5.87
C CYS A 71 -2.45 -6.32 -5.14
N GLN A 72 -3.39 -6.98 -4.47
CA GLN A 72 -4.44 -6.34 -3.69
C GLN A 72 -4.25 -6.62 -2.20
N SER A 73 -4.50 -5.63 -1.34
CA SER A 73 -4.49 -5.78 0.12
C SER A 73 -5.77 -5.25 0.75
N PHE A 74 -6.38 -6.04 1.64
CA PHE A 74 -7.56 -5.62 2.40
C PHE A 74 -7.23 -4.96 3.75
N ALA A 75 -5.94 -4.66 3.97
CA ALA A 75 -5.49 -4.10 5.24
C ALA A 75 -6.07 -2.69 5.50
N LYS A 76 -6.14 -1.81 4.49
CA LYS A 76 -6.57 -0.40 4.70
C LYS A 76 -8.07 -0.22 4.54
N ASN A 77 -8.63 -0.78 3.47
CA ASN A 77 -10.01 -0.54 3.07
C ASN A 77 -11.05 -1.40 3.82
N LEU A 78 -10.70 -2.60 4.30
CA LEU A 78 -11.52 -3.39 5.23
C LEU A 78 -10.97 -3.44 6.67
N GLY A 79 -9.87 -2.74 6.94
CA GLY A 79 -9.24 -2.75 8.27
C GLY A 79 -8.62 -4.11 8.68
N LEU A 80 -8.46 -5.05 7.74
CA LEU A 80 -8.04 -6.43 8.02
C LEU A 80 -6.51 -6.58 8.13
N TYR A 81 -5.87 -5.72 8.92
CA TYR A 81 -4.41 -5.64 9.08
C TYR A 81 -3.80 -6.95 9.60
N GLY A 82 -4.45 -7.57 10.59
CA GLY A 82 -4.00 -8.79 11.28
C GLY A 82 -4.29 -10.07 10.50
N GLU A 83 -5.40 -10.09 9.74
CA GLU A 83 -5.85 -11.25 8.97
C GLU A 83 -4.95 -11.63 7.79
N ARG A 84 -4.05 -10.71 7.39
CA ARG A 84 -3.11 -10.90 6.28
C ARG A 84 -3.80 -11.36 4.98
N ILE A 85 -5.02 -10.90 4.73
CA ILE A 85 -5.76 -11.20 3.51
C ILE A 85 -5.39 -10.24 2.38
N GLY A 86 -5.22 -10.78 1.18
CA GLY A 86 -4.94 -10.07 -0.06
C GLY A 86 -4.98 -11.02 -1.25
N MET A 87 -4.87 -10.48 -2.45
CA MET A 87 -4.92 -11.22 -3.70
C MET A 87 -3.73 -10.88 -4.59
N LEU A 88 -3.37 -11.81 -5.47
CA LEU A 88 -2.67 -11.52 -6.71
C LEU A 88 -3.58 -11.86 -7.88
N HIS A 89 -3.84 -10.89 -8.74
CA HIS A 89 -4.47 -11.08 -10.04
C HIS A 89 -3.41 -10.93 -11.14
N VAL A 90 -3.51 -11.73 -12.20
CA VAL A 90 -2.68 -11.61 -13.40
C VAL A 90 -3.59 -11.60 -14.62
N ILE A 91 -3.58 -10.50 -15.36
CA ILE A 91 -4.27 -10.35 -16.63
C ILE A 91 -3.37 -10.90 -17.73
N THR A 92 -3.91 -11.78 -18.55
CA THR A 92 -3.23 -12.40 -19.70
C THR A 92 -3.93 -12.06 -21.01
N SER A 93 -3.29 -12.39 -22.15
CA SER A 93 -3.87 -12.20 -23.48
C SER A 93 -5.03 -13.17 -23.77
N SER A 94 -5.04 -14.35 -23.14
CA SER A 94 -6.05 -15.39 -23.36
C SER A 94 -6.44 -16.19 -22.09
N PRO A 95 -7.63 -16.83 -22.06
CA PRO A 95 -8.05 -17.69 -20.94
C PRO A 95 -7.18 -18.96 -20.79
N GLN A 96 -6.59 -19.43 -21.90
CA GLN A 96 -5.65 -20.54 -21.91
C GLN A 96 -4.36 -20.17 -21.15
N GLU A 97 -3.84 -18.96 -21.38
CA GLU A 97 -2.71 -18.43 -20.62
C GLU A 97 -3.08 -18.17 -19.16
N ALA A 98 -4.28 -17.64 -18.86
CA ALA A 98 -4.74 -17.47 -17.48
C ALA A 98 -4.73 -18.81 -16.72
N SER A 99 -5.17 -19.89 -17.36
CA SER A 99 -5.10 -21.26 -16.80
C SER A 99 -3.65 -21.72 -16.57
N ALA A 100 -2.76 -21.51 -17.55
CA ALA A 100 -1.34 -21.85 -17.44
C ALA A 100 -0.64 -21.06 -16.31
N VAL A 101 -0.83 -19.73 -16.26
CA VAL A 101 -0.32 -18.85 -15.21
C VAL A 101 -0.85 -19.26 -13.84
N LEU A 102 -2.15 -19.55 -13.71
CA LEU A 102 -2.74 -20.02 -12.45
C LEU A 102 -2.10 -21.35 -11.98
N SER A 103 -1.77 -22.26 -12.89
CA SER A 103 -1.08 -23.51 -12.54
C SER A 103 0.32 -23.26 -11.97
N GLN A 104 1.08 -22.34 -12.58
CA GLN A 104 2.43 -22.01 -12.15
C GLN A 104 2.45 -21.19 -10.86
N LEU A 105 1.52 -20.25 -10.68
CA LEU A 105 1.32 -19.53 -9.41
C LEU A 105 1.09 -20.50 -8.24
N LYS A 106 0.34 -21.58 -8.44
CA LYS A 106 0.15 -22.62 -7.40
C LYS A 106 1.44 -23.34 -7.05
N LEU A 107 2.31 -23.60 -8.02
CA LEU A 107 3.63 -24.19 -7.79
C LEU A 107 4.56 -23.24 -7.04
N VAL A 108 4.56 -21.95 -7.38
CA VAL A 108 5.31 -20.90 -6.67
C VAL A 108 4.82 -20.73 -5.22
N ILE A 109 3.51 -20.73 -5.00
CA ILE A 109 2.91 -20.57 -3.66
C ILE A 109 3.15 -21.78 -2.75
N ARG A 110 3.12 -23.00 -3.30
CA ARG A 110 3.19 -24.24 -2.52
C ARG A 110 4.35 -24.30 -1.51
N PRO A 111 5.61 -23.99 -1.86
CA PRO A 111 6.73 -23.94 -0.90
C PRO A 111 6.77 -22.66 -0.05
N MET A 112 6.07 -21.58 -0.45
CA MET A 112 6.07 -20.31 0.30
C MET A 112 5.14 -20.33 1.51
N TYR A 113 3.90 -20.78 1.32
CA TYR A 113 2.89 -20.82 2.39
C TYR A 113 1.84 -21.94 2.22
N SER A 114 1.99 -22.84 1.24
CA SER A 114 1.09 -23.95 0.94
C SER A 114 -0.36 -23.55 0.64
N SER A 115 -1.17 -23.27 1.66
CA SER A 115 -2.57 -22.85 1.54
C SER A 115 -2.76 -21.59 2.40
N PRO A 116 -3.37 -20.52 1.86
CA PRO A 116 -3.53 -19.27 2.59
C PRO A 116 -4.62 -19.38 3.69
N PRO A 117 -4.56 -18.54 4.75
CA PRO A 117 -5.56 -18.53 5.83
C PRO A 117 -6.97 -18.17 5.31
N ILE A 118 -7.98 -18.93 5.72
CA ILE A 118 -9.35 -18.78 5.17
C ILE A 118 -10.23 -17.77 5.93
N HIS A 119 -9.89 -17.39 7.16
CA HIS A 119 -10.73 -16.51 8.01
C HIS A 119 -10.96 -15.13 7.38
N GLY A 120 -9.88 -14.39 7.09
CA GLY A 120 -9.97 -13.12 6.34
C GLY A 120 -10.61 -13.25 4.95
N ALA A 121 -10.51 -14.40 4.29
CA ALA A 121 -11.21 -14.65 3.03
C ALA A 121 -12.73 -14.75 3.21
N HIS A 122 -13.21 -15.39 4.28
CA HIS A 122 -14.65 -15.42 4.60
C HIS A 122 -15.20 -14.02 4.90
N LEU A 123 -14.48 -13.18 5.64
CA LEU A 123 -14.85 -11.78 5.88
C LEU A 123 -14.99 -11.01 4.56
N VAL A 124 -13.98 -11.09 3.68
CA VAL A 124 -14.02 -10.44 2.35
C VAL A 124 -15.19 -10.96 1.51
N MET A 125 -15.44 -12.28 1.49
CA MET A 125 -16.58 -12.85 0.75
C MET A 125 -17.93 -12.41 1.33
N LYS A 126 -18.08 -12.31 2.65
CA LYS A 126 -19.34 -11.88 3.30
C LYS A 126 -19.63 -10.38 3.13
N VAL A 127 -18.61 -9.53 2.98
CA VAL A 127 -18.79 -8.09 2.73
C VAL A 127 -18.96 -7.79 1.24
N LEU A 128 -18.17 -8.42 0.35
CA LEU A 128 -18.21 -8.13 -1.10
C LEU A 128 -19.24 -8.96 -1.87
N GLY A 129 -19.67 -10.10 -1.33
CA GLY A 129 -20.65 -10.99 -1.95
C GLY A 129 -22.11 -10.67 -1.62
N ASP A 130 -22.35 -9.68 -0.76
CA ASP A 130 -23.68 -9.20 -0.36
C ASP A 130 -23.80 -7.71 -0.72
N GLU A 131 -24.84 -7.34 -1.48
CA GLU A 131 -24.98 -5.99 -2.02
C GLU A 131 -25.27 -4.95 -0.93
N GLU A 132 -26.04 -5.32 0.10
CA GLU A 132 -26.36 -4.42 1.21
C GLU A 132 -25.11 -4.08 2.02
N ARG A 133 -24.32 -5.11 2.41
CA ARG A 133 -23.05 -4.95 3.10
C ARG A 133 -22.01 -4.23 2.27
N LEU A 134 -21.91 -4.51 0.97
CA LEU A 134 -21.06 -3.78 0.05
C LEU A 134 -21.42 -2.29 0.03
N ASN A 135 -22.71 -1.95 0.03
CA ASN A 135 -23.16 -0.56 0.05
C ASN A 135 -22.95 0.11 1.42
N ARG A 136 -23.20 -0.58 2.54
CA ARG A 136 -22.87 -0.08 3.90
C ARG A 136 -21.37 0.11 4.09
N TRP A 137 -20.55 -0.80 3.56
CA TRP A 137 -19.10 -0.67 3.56
C TRP A 137 -18.63 0.55 2.77
N LYS A 138 -19.16 0.81 1.56
CA LYS A 138 -18.83 2.03 0.78
C LYS A 138 -19.09 3.31 1.59
N VAL A 139 -20.22 3.39 2.31
CA VAL A 139 -20.52 4.54 3.17
C VAL A 139 -19.48 4.69 4.28
N GLN A 140 -19.18 3.61 5.02
CA GLN A 140 -18.16 3.63 6.08
C GLN A 140 -16.77 3.96 5.54
N LEU A 141 -16.42 3.48 4.35
CA LEU A 141 -15.16 3.76 3.68
C LEU A 141 -15.03 5.25 3.32
N LYS A 142 -16.12 5.86 2.83
CA LYS A 142 -16.21 7.29 2.62
C LYS A 142 -16.10 8.08 3.91
N GLU A 143 -16.80 7.70 4.98
CA GLU A 143 -16.67 8.34 6.31
C GLU A 143 -15.23 8.30 6.82
N MET A 144 -14.53 7.17 6.63
CA MET A 144 -13.11 7.04 6.98
C MET A 144 -12.21 7.96 6.13
N ALA A 145 -12.49 8.09 4.83
CA ALA A 145 -11.73 8.97 3.94
C ALA A 145 -11.99 10.45 4.25
N ASP A 146 -13.25 10.85 4.45
CA ASP A 146 -13.66 12.21 4.81
C ASP A 146 -12.98 12.67 6.11
N ARG A 147 -12.86 11.80 7.14
CA ARG A 147 -12.12 12.14 8.37
C ARG A 147 -10.63 12.38 8.11
N ILE A 148 -10.00 11.66 7.18
CA ILE A 148 -8.59 11.93 6.81
C ILE A 148 -8.46 13.28 6.09
N LEU A 149 -9.43 13.64 5.23
CA LEU A 149 -9.46 14.95 4.58
C LEU A 149 -9.64 16.09 5.60
N GLU A 150 -10.52 15.94 6.59
CA GLU A 150 -10.65 16.89 7.72
C GLU A 150 -9.31 17.07 8.46
N VAL A 151 -8.63 15.97 8.78
CA VAL A 151 -7.34 15.98 9.49
C VAL A 151 -6.24 16.63 8.65
N ARG A 152 -6.18 16.36 7.33
CA ARG A 152 -5.24 17.02 6.40
C ARG A 152 -5.45 18.53 6.37
N ALA A 153 -6.70 18.97 6.17
CA ALA A 153 -7.06 20.38 6.12
C ALA A 153 -6.73 21.11 7.43
N GLY A 154 -7.05 20.49 8.58
CA GLY A 154 -6.72 21.05 9.89
C GLY A 154 -5.22 21.12 10.18
N LEU A 155 -4.44 20.10 9.80
CA LEU A 155 -2.97 20.11 9.96
C LEU A 155 -2.34 21.23 9.14
N ARG A 156 -2.69 21.32 7.85
CA ARG A 156 -2.21 22.39 6.97
C ARG A 156 -2.56 23.76 7.53
N LYS A 157 -3.85 23.99 7.83
CA LYS A 157 -4.34 25.29 8.32
C LYS A 157 -3.63 25.70 9.60
N GLY A 158 -3.44 24.80 10.56
CA GLY A 158 -2.74 25.13 11.81
C GLY A 158 -1.29 25.57 11.60
N LEU A 159 -0.57 24.95 10.66
CA LEU A 159 0.82 25.32 10.34
C LEU A 159 0.90 26.64 9.56
N GLU A 160 -0.04 26.89 8.65
CA GLU A 160 -0.15 28.17 7.93
C GLU A 160 -0.54 29.31 8.88
N ASP A 161 -1.52 29.11 9.77
CA ASP A 161 -1.99 30.11 10.76
C ASP A 161 -0.88 30.50 11.76
N LYS A 162 0.05 29.58 12.10
CA LYS A 162 1.23 29.87 12.94
C LYS A 162 2.41 30.49 12.17
N GLY A 163 2.35 30.57 10.84
CA GLY A 163 3.47 31.00 10.02
C GLY A 163 4.69 30.07 10.19
N THR A 164 4.47 28.75 10.28
CA THR A 164 5.54 27.75 10.38
C THR A 164 6.39 27.75 9.11
N PRO A 165 7.73 27.91 9.18
CA PRO A 165 8.58 27.98 7.99
C PRO A 165 8.43 26.77 7.07
N GLY A 166 8.31 27.03 5.77
CA GLY A 166 8.09 26.02 4.73
C GLY A 166 6.78 26.23 3.97
N THR A 167 6.53 25.34 3.01
CA THR A 167 5.27 25.23 2.27
C THR A 167 4.50 24.03 2.80
N TRP A 168 3.18 24.16 3.04
CA TRP A 168 2.36 23.11 3.65
C TRP A 168 1.18 22.63 2.79
N ASN A 169 1.05 23.15 1.56
CA ASN A 169 0.00 22.78 0.62
C ASN A 169 -0.02 21.28 0.30
N HIS A 170 1.15 20.65 0.24
CA HIS A 170 1.28 19.21 -0.01
C HIS A 170 0.52 18.34 0.99
N VAL A 171 0.26 18.80 2.22
CA VAL A 171 -0.55 18.06 3.19
C VAL A 171 -1.99 17.86 2.70
N THR A 172 -2.54 18.80 1.91
CA THR A 172 -3.87 18.69 1.29
C THR A 172 -3.85 18.26 -0.18
N ASP A 173 -2.76 18.52 -0.89
CA ASP A 173 -2.62 18.13 -2.30
C ASP A 173 -2.32 16.62 -2.44
N GLN A 174 -1.92 15.97 -1.35
CA GLN A 174 -1.77 14.53 -1.19
C GLN A 174 -3.07 13.85 -0.69
N ILE A 175 -3.30 12.60 -1.09
CA ILE A 175 -4.47 11.78 -0.73
C ILE A 175 -4.10 10.51 0.08
N GLY A 176 -5.11 9.79 0.58
CA GLY A 176 -4.94 8.54 1.34
C GLY A 176 -4.35 8.71 2.75
N MET A 177 -3.95 7.60 3.37
CA MET A 177 -3.60 7.55 4.81
C MET A 177 -2.28 8.22 5.20
N PHE A 178 -1.33 8.30 4.27
CA PHE A 178 0.04 8.72 4.55
C PHE A 178 0.33 10.08 3.94
N SER A 179 1.18 10.85 4.62
CA SER A 179 1.72 12.10 4.11
C SER A 179 3.22 12.13 4.36
N TYR A 180 3.95 12.67 3.39
CA TYR A 180 5.35 13.02 3.57
C TYR A 180 5.44 14.47 4.02
N THR A 181 5.87 14.70 5.26
CA THR A 181 5.85 16.04 5.87
C THR A 181 6.89 16.99 5.28
N GLY A 182 7.99 16.48 4.71
CA GLY A 182 9.15 17.27 4.33
C GLY A 182 10.10 17.61 5.49
N LEU A 183 9.85 17.11 6.70
CA LEU A 183 10.73 17.26 7.85
C LEU A 183 12.02 16.43 7.69
N SER A 184 13.14 17.00 8.11
CA SER A 184 14.43 16.30 8.17
C SER A 184 14.46 15.24 9.27
N GLU A 185 15.34 14.24 9.15
CA GLU A 185 15.50 13.20 10.18
C GLU A 185 15.75 13.79 11.58
N LYS A 186 16.50 14.89 11.67
CA LYS A 186 16.76 15.60 12.95
C LYS A 186 15.46 16.10 13.59
N GLN A 187 14.60 16.74 12.80
CA GLN A 187 13.29 17.23 13.25
C GLN A 187 12.38 16.07 13.64
N CYS A 188 12.38 14.97 12.87
CA CYS A 188 11.63 13.76 13.24
C CYS A 188 12.12 13.11 14.54
N VAL A 189 13.44 13.12 14.80
CA VAL A 189 14.01 12.62 16.06
C VAL A 189 13.67 13.54 17.24
N SER A 190 13.68 14.86 17.06
CA SER A 190 13.23 15.80 18.10
C SER A 190 11.74 15.63 18.41
N LEU A 191 10.88 15.48 17.40
CA LEU A 191 9.47 15.14 17.61
C LEU A 191 9.26 13.85 18.43
N MET A 192 10.09 12.82 18.19
CA MET A 192 10.04 11.57 18.96
C MET A 192 10.52 11.71 20.40
N ASN A 193 11.62 12.45 20.63
CA ASN A 193 12.29 12.51 21.93
C ASN A 193 11.70 13.58 22.85
N ASP A 194 11.38 14.75 22.29
CA ASP A 194 11.08 15.97 23.06
C ASP A 194 9.57 16.27 23.10
N TYR A 195 8.81 15.70 22.14
CA TYR A 195 7.36 15.92 21.98
C TYR A 195 6.53 14.63 21.98
N HIS A 196 7.14 13.46 22.16
CA HIS A 196 6.43 12.17 22.23
C HIS A 196 5.58 11.84 20.97
N ILE A 197 5.95 12.38 19.81
CA ILE A 197 5.29 12.17 18.51
C ILE A 197 6.09 11.15 17.69
N TYR A 198 5.55 9.94 17.59
CA TYR A 198 6.23 8.78 17.02
C TYR A 198 5.93 8.61 15.52
N LEU A 199 6.79 9.20 14.69
CA LEU A 199 6.78 9.12 13.22
C LEU A 199 8.00 8.37 12.65
N LEU A 200 8.04 8.13 11.34
CA LEU A 200 9.25 7.62 10.71
C LEU A 200 10.30 8.72 10.58
N LYS A 201 11.58 8.35 10.77
CA LYS A 201 12.76 9.20 10.55
C LYS A 201 12.84 9.86 9.17
N SER A 202 12.13 9.33 8.17
CA SER A 202 12.03 9.94 6.85
C SER A 202 11.06 11.13 6.79
N GLY A 203 10.29 11.44 7.84
CA GLY A 203 9.23 12.46 7.77
C GLY A 203 7.89 11.94 7.24
N ARG A 204 7.76 10.64 6.94
CA ARG A 204 6.48 10.00 6.63
C ARG A 204 5.64 9.86 7.92
N ILE A 205 4.42 10.38 7.89
CA ILE A 205 3.39 10.21 8.94
C ILE A 205 2.19 9.42 8.42
N SER A 206 1.56 8.66 9.31
CA SER A 206 0.19 8.15 9.17
C SER A 206 -0.79 9.18 9.75
N LEU A 207 -1.54 9.86 8.90
CA LEU A 207 -2.54 10.84 9.30
C LEU A 207 -3.67 10.22 10.13
N ALA A 208 -3.91 8.92 10.00
CA ALA A 208 -4.89 8.20 10.82
C ALA A 208 -4.53 8.12 12.32
N GLY A 209 -3.33 8.54 12.72
CA GLY A 209 -2.95 8.74 14.14
C GLY A 209 -3.25 10.15 14.68
N LEU A 210 -3.61 11.10 13.80
CA LEU A 210 -4.06 12.43 14.19
C LEU A 210 -5.59 12.49 14.27
N ASN A 211 -6.09 13.30 15.20
CA ASN A 211 -7.51 13.46 15.48
C ASN A 211 -7.79 14.80 16.18
N LYS A 212 -9.07 15.10 16.47
CA LYS A 212 -9.49 16.43 16.97
C LYS A 212 -8.89 16.79 18.33
N ASN A 213 -8.45 15.80 19.11
CA ASN A 213 -7.87 15.99 20.45
C ASN A 213 -6.35 16.22 20.43
N ASN A 214 -5.63 15.77 19.40
CA ASN A 214 -4.16 15.84 19.35
C ASN A 214 -3.58 16.71 18.22
N LEU A 215 -4.42 17.17 17.28
CA LEU A 215 -3.98 17.93 16.11
C LEU A 215 -3.30 19.26 16.44
N ALA A 216 -3.82 20.01 17.43
CA ALA A 216 -3.20 21.26 17.87
C ALA A 216 -1.79 21.04 18.45
N TYR A 217 -1.62 19.98 19.25
CA TYR A 217 -0.31 19.63 19.81
C TYR A 217 0.69 19.19 18.73
N MET A 218 0.23 18.49 17.70
CA MET A 218 1.06 18.18 16.51
C MET A 218 1.52 19.46 15.79
N VAL A 219 0.62 20.41 15.55
CA VAL A 219 0.94 21.70 14.92
C VAL A 219 1.97 22.48 15.75
N ASP A 220 1.77 22.57 17.06
CA ASP A 220 2.69 23.27 17.97
C ASP A 220 4.08 22.62 18.01
N SER A 221 4.13 21.29 18.03
CA SER A 221 5.38 20.53 18.09
C SER A 221 6.17 20.63 16.78
N VAL A 222 5.49 20.56 15.62
CA VAL A 222 6.12 20.74 14.30
C VAL A 222 6.68 22.16 14.15
N ASP A 223 5.92 23.18 14.54
CA ASP A 223 6.39 24.58 14.51
C ASP A 223 7.65 24.79 15.38
N ALA A 224 7.70 24.16 16.55
CA ALA A 224 8.87 24.23 17.42
C ALA A 224 10.11 23.54 16.84
N VAL A 225 10.00 22.29 16.34
CA VAL A 225 11.18 21.59 15.78
C VAL A 225 11.65 22.19 14.46
N VAL A 226 10.75 22.77 13.65
CA VAL A 226 11.14 23.45 12.40
C VAL A 226 12.03 24.67 12.67
N ARG A 227 11.90 25.30 13.84
CA ARG A 227 12.66 26.49 14.25
C ARG A 227 13.93 26.19 15.06
N ALA A 228 14.23 24.93 15.36
CA ALA A 228 15.35 24.53 16.21
C ALA A 228 16.43 23.73 15.45
N GLU A 229 17.72 24.00 15.74
CA GLU A 229 18.86 23.21 15.25
C GLU A 229 19.80 22.79 16.39
N GLN A 230 20.20 21.50 16.39
CA GLN A 230 21.59 20.94 16.46
C GLN A 230 21.56 19.46 16.99
N PRO A 231 22.60 18.61 16.75
CA PRO A 231 22.49 17.14 16.78
C PRO A 231 23.34 16.39 17.86
N LEU A 232 23.11 15.07 18.04
CA LEU A 232 23.90 14.14 18.89
C LEU A 232 24.02 12.70 18.31
N GLY A 233 24.98 11.89 18.80
CA GLY A 233 25.42 10.57 18.27
C GLY A 233 25.30 9.35 19.22
N ASN A 234 25.83 8.16 18.84
CA ASN A 234 25.38 6.83 19.34
C ASN A 234 26.46 5.69 19.35
N SER A 235 26.33 4.57 20.12
CA SER A 235 27.16 3.32 19.97
C SER A 235 26.59 2.01 20.64
N LYS A 236 27.25 0.83 20.45
CA LYS A 236 26.78 -0.59 20.62
C LYS A 236 27.95 -1.55 21.06
N LYS A 237 27.87 -2.90 21.28
CA LYS A 237 26.97 -3.98 21.82
C LYS A 237 27.74 -5.35 21.70
N PRO A 238 27.57 -6.41 22.55
CA PRO A 238 28.26 -7.71 22.33
C PRO A 238 27.41 -9.02 22.30
N LEU A 239 28.13 -10.11 21.98
CA LEU A 239 27.89 -11.59 22.08
C LEU A 239 27.41 -12.39 20.85
N PHE A 240 26.43 -11.98 20.04
CA PHE A 240 26.14 -12.64 18.73
C PHE A 240 27.07 -12.13 17.59
N ALA A 241 28.36 -11.97 17.87
CA ALA A 241 29.23 -10.97 17.24
C ALA A 241 29.45 -11.02 15.70
N HIS A 242 29.07 -12.12 15.02
CA HIS A 242 29.15 -12.24 13.56
C HIS A 242 27.83 -11.94 12.83
N ILE A 243 26.71 -11.86 13.56
CA ILE A 243 25.40 -11.46 13.03
C ILE A 243 25.22 -9.99 13.38
N THR A 244 25.31 -9.12 12.37
CA THR A 244 24.92 -7.72 12.55
C THR A 244 23.44 -7.64 12.88
N GLU A 245 23.11 -6.97 13.98
CA GLU A 245 21.72 -6.59 14.28
C GLU A 245 21.16 -5.87 13.06
N ALA A 246 20.16 -6.50 12.40
CA ALA A 246 19.45 -5.90 11.30
C ALA A 246 18.96 -4.50 11.73
N PRO A 247 19.02 -3.48 10.85
CA PRO A 247 18.44 -2.18 11.16
C PRO A 247 17.03 -2.38 11.71
N ILE A 248 16.75 -1.80 12.88
CA ILE A 248 15.42 -1.86 13.50
C ILE A 248 14.42 -1.43 12.44
N ASP A 249 13.44 -2.29 12.11
CA ASP A 249 12.39 -1.93 11.15
C ASP A 249 11.79 -0.60 11.59
N PRO A 250 11.84 0.46 10.75
CA PRO A 250 11.49 1.80 11.19
C PRO A 250 10.05 1.90 11.73
N ILE A 251 9.12 1.05 11.27
CA ILE A 251 7.73 1.05 11.74
C ILE A 251 7.61 0.29 13.07
N LEU A 252 8.24 -0.88 13.19
CA LEU A 252 8.20 -1.68 14.42
C LEU A 252 8.95 -1.00 15.58
N GLY A 253 10.11 -0.39 15.30
CA GLY A 253 10.87 0.39 16.29
C GLY A 253 10.08 1.56 16.85
N THR A 254 9.52 2.39 15.95
CA THR A 254 8.64 3.52 16.33
C THR A 254 7.43 3.04 17.15
N THR A 255 6.90 1.84 16.88
CA THR A 255 5.80 1.24 17.65
C THR A 255 6.23 0.79 19.04
N GLN A 256 7.42 0.19 19.18
CA GLN A 256 7.97 -0.24 20.48
C GLN A 256 8.23 0.96 21.38
N LEU A 257 8.80 2.04 20.84
CA LEU A 257 9.00 3.29 21.59
C LEU A 257 7.67 3.89 22.06
N TYR A 258 6.68 4.05 21.17
CA TYR A 258 5.35 4.52 21.53
C TYR A 258 4.66 3.64 22.60
N ASN A 259 4.85 2.32 22.56
CA ASN A 259 4.25 1.42 23.54
C ASN A 259 4.93 1.51 24.92
N ALA A 260 6.24 1.76 24.96
CA ALA A 260 7.01 1.91 26.20
C ALA A 260 6.83 3.27 26.88
N ASP A 261 6.54 4.32 26.09
CA ASP A 261 6.28 5.67 26.60
C ASP A 261 5.01 5.71 27.48
N THR A 262 5.06 6.46 28.58
CA THR A 262 3.94 6.64 29.52
C THR A 262 3.34 8.04 29.48
N ASP A 263 3.85 8.96 28.65
CA ASP A 263 3.27 10.30 28.54
C ASP A 263 1.81 10.25 28.05
N SER A 264 0.98 11.14 28.59
CA SER A 264 -0.45 11.19 28.30
C SER A 264 -0.80 11.83 26.95
N LYS A 265 0.16 12.52 26.31
CA LYS A 265 0.01 13.23 25.03
C LYS A 265 0.61 12.49 23.84
N LYS A 266 1.28 11.35 24.06
CA LYS A 266 2.01 10.62 23.02
C LYS A 266 1.15 10.27 21.80
N ILE A 267 1.73 10.37 20.61
CA ILE A 267 1.02 10.14 19.33
C ILE A 267 1.73 9.06 18.50
N ASN A 268 0.99 8.09 17.95
CA ASN A 268 1.55 7.08 17.02
C ASN A 268 1.19 7.41 15.57
N LEU A 269 2.19 7.90 14.82
CA LEU A 269 2.12 8.18 13.39
C LEU A 269 2.92 7.17 12.54
N GLY A 270 3.58 6.18 13.15
CA GLY A 270 4.40 5.19 12.44
C GLY A 270 3.58 4.09 11.77
N VAL A 271 2.63 3.48 12.49
CA VAL A 271 1.77 2.42 11.95
C VAL A 271 0.53 3.04 11.31
N GLY A 272 0.45 2.97 9.98
CA GLY A 272 -0.78 3.26 9.26
C GLY A 272 -1.81 2.14 9.40
N ALA A 273 -2.42 2.09 10.57
CA ALA A 273 -3.71 1.47 10.79
C ALA A 273 -4.72 2.57 11.13
N TYR A 274 -5.95 2.44 10.66
CA TYR A 274 -7.00 3.41 10.99
C TYR A 274 -7.37 3.29 12.47
N ARG A 275 -7.50 4.43 13.16
CA ARG A 275 -7.69 4.49 14.62
C ARG A 275 -8.87 5.37 15.02
N THR A 276 -9.53 4.99 16.10
CA THR A 276 -10.55 5.81 16.77
C THR A 276 -9.96 7.05 17.41
N GLU A 277 -10.80 7.97 17.90
CA GLU A 277 -10.37 9.14 18.68
C GLU A 277 -9.57 8.76 19.94
N ALA A 278 -9.78 7.56 20.48
CA ALA A 278 -9.01 6.97 21.59
C ALA A 278 -7.70 6.26 21.16
N GLY A 279 -7.28 6.42 19.89
CA GLY A 279 -6.04 5.84 19.35
C GLY A 279 -6.05 4.32 19.18
N LYS A 280 -7.18 3.64 19.43
CA LYS A 280 -7.33 2.18 19.26
C LYS A 280 -7.56 1.84 17.78
N PRO A 281 -7.13 0.66 17.28
CA PRO A 281 -7.52 0.20 15.95
C PRO A 281 -9.04 0.23 15.79
N TYR A 282 -9.51 0.78 14.68
CA TYR A 282 -10.93 0.80 14.34
C TYR A 282 -11.29 -0.48 13.59
N VAL A 283 -12.41 -1.10 13.98
CA VAL A 283 -13.04 -2.21 13.26
C VAL A 283 -14.29 -1.65 12.59
N LEU A 284 -14.49 -1.99 11.32
CA LEU A 284 -15.68 -1.59 10.56
C LEU A 284 -16.91 -2.37 11.08
N PRO A 285 -18.07 -1.74 11.31
CA PRO A 285 -19.27 -2.46 11.76
C PRO A 285 -19.69 -3.62 10.85
N VAL A 286 -19.49 -3.52 9.53
CA VAL A 286 -19.74 -4.65 8.60
C VAL A 286 -18.84 -5.86 8.85
N ILE A 287 -17.64 -5.66 9.41
CA ILE A 287 -16.73 -6.72 9.81
C ILE A 287 -17.15 -7.32 11.16
N GLU A 288 -17.58 -6.50 12.12
CA GLU A 288 -18.12 -6.98 13.41
C GLU A 288 -19.37 -7.86 13.20
N GLU A 289 -20.27 -7.46 12.30
CA GLU A 289 -21.43 -8.25 11.88
C GLU A 289 -21.01 -9.56 11.19
N ALA A 290 -20.04 -9.51 10.27
CA ALA A 290 -19.57 -10.68 9.55
C ALA A 290 -18.88 -11.70 10.48
N GLU A 291 -18.09 -11.25 11.47
CA GLU A 291 -17.50 -12.09 12.52
C GLU A 291 -18.59 -12.76 13.37
N ALA A 292 -19.59 -11.99 13.81
CA ALA A 292 -20.69 -12.51 14.62
C ALA A 292 -21.58 -13.53 13.87
N GLU A 293 -21.64 -13.44 12.54
CA GLU A 293 -22.25 -14.45 11.68
C GLU A 293 -21.34 -15.67 11.50
N MET A 294 -20.06 -15.47 11.16
CA MET A 294 -19.08 -16.54 10.97
C MET A 294 -18.95 -17.43 12.21
N LEU A 295 -19.05 -16.87 13.42
CA LEU A 295 -19.05 -17.62 14.66
C LEU A 295 -20.22 -18.63 14.76
N LYS A 296 -21.40 -18.27 14.24
CA LYS A 296 -22.59 -19.15 14.21
C LYS A 296 -22.49 -20.24 13.14
N GLU A 297 -21.67 -20.02 12.12
CA GLU A 297 -21.41 -20.95 11.02
C GLU A 297 -20.30 -21.97 11.33
N VAL A 298 -19.55 -21.81 12.42
CA VAL A 298 -18.49 -22.75 12.82
C VAL A 298 -19.08 -24.13 13.10
N GLY A 299 -18.56 -25.14 12.40
CA GLY A 299 -19.05 -26.52 12.46
C GLY A 299 -20.19 -26.82 11.48
N THR A 300 -20.62 -25.84 10.67
CA THR A 300 -21.59 -26.04 9.57
C THR A 300 -20.98 -25.63 8.22
N SER A 301 -21.25 -24.43 7.72
CA SER A 301 -20.67 -23.90 6.47
C SER A 301 -19.21 -23.45 6.62
N ILE A 302 -18.75 -23.14 7.84
CA ILE A 302 -17.35 -22.84 8.14
C ILE A 302 -16.74 -23.98 8.97
N ASN A 303 -15.69 -24.59 8.44
CA ASN A 303 -14.88 -25.60 9.11
C ASN A 303 -13.44 -25.07 9.34
N LYS A 304 -12.52 -25.96 9.74
CA LYS A 304 -11.11 -25.62 10.00
C LYS A 304 -10.15 -26.37 9.05
N GLU A 305 -10.64 -26.80 7.89
CA GLU A 305 -9.84 -27.44 6.85
C GLU A 305 -8.98 -26.43 6.08
N TYR A 306 -8.00 -26.96 5.33
CA TYR A 306 -7.18 -26.16 4.43
C TYR A 306 -7.99 -25.60 3.26
N SER A 307 -7.75 -24.34 2.91
CA SER A 307 -8.19 -23.79 1.62
C SER A 307 -7.38 -24.36 0.46
N THR A 308 -7.88 -24.22 -0.76
CA THR A 308 -7.09 -24.45 -1.97
C THR A 308 -5.91 -23.47 -2.04
N ILE A 309 -4.85 -23.83 -2.77
CA ILE A 309 -3.62 -23.03 -2.88
C ILE A 309 -3.90 -21.61 -3.41
N ASP A 310 -4.86 -21.47 -4.32
CA ASP A 310 -5.35 -20.20 -4.88
C ASP A 310 -6.45 -19.51 -4.06
N GLY A 311 -6.87 -20.08 -2.94
CA GLY A 311 -7.99 -19.60 -2.14
C GLY A 311 -9.37 -19.86 -2.77
N PRO A 312 -10.46 -19.50 -2.05
CA PRO A 312 -11.83 -19.84 -2.45
C PRO A 312 -12.25 -19.31 -3.83
N ALA A 313 -13.08 -20.06 -4.54
CA ALA A 313 -13.58 -19.66 -5.86
C ALA A 313 -14.38 -18.34 -5.81
N ALA A 314 -15.29 -18.21 -4.84
CA ALA A 314 -16.09 -17.00 -4.67
C ALA A 314 -15.23 -15.76 -4.33
N LEU A 315 -14.17 -15.92 -3.53
CA LEU A 315 -13.21 -14.85 -3.23
C LEU A 315 -12.61 -14.28 -4.52
N LYS A 316 -12.15 -15.15 -5.43
CA LYS A 316 -11.59 -14.71 -6.73
C LYS A 316 -12.59 -13.89 -7.53
N THR A 317 -13.85 -14.34 -7.62
CA THR A 317 -14.90 -13.61 -8.36
C THR A 317 -15.19 -12.24 -7.76
N VAL A 318 -15.43 -12.13 -6.44
CA VAL A 318 -15.79 -10.83 -5.82
C VAL A 318 -14.63 -9.84 -5.84
N THR A 319 -13.39 -10.32 -5.74
CA THR A 319 -12.19 -9.46 -5.78
C THR A 319 -11.83 -9.01 -7.20
N GLN A 320 -12.00 -9.87 -8.22
CA GLN A 320 -11.92 -9.45 -9.63
C GLN A 320 -12.93 -8.35 -9.96
N LYS A 321 -14.20 -8.54 -9.57
CA LYS A 321 -15.26 -7.53 -9.73
C LYS A 321 -14.94 -6.21 -9.03
N LEU A 322 -14.39 -6.27 -7.81
CA LEU A 322 -13.98 -5.07 -7.06
C LEU A 322 -12.90 -4.28 -7.80
N CYS A 323 -11.85 -4.96 -8.26
CA CYS A 323 -10.74 -4.34 -8.98
C CYS A 323 -11.18 -3.76 -10.32
N PHE A 324 -11.70 -4.62 -11.21
CA PHE A 324 -11.86 -4.30 -12.63
C PHE A 324 -13.28 -3.86 -13.03
N GLY A 325 -14.28 -4.15 -12.20
CA GLY A 325 -15.70 -3.95 -12.51
C GLY A 325 -16.29 -5.10 -13.31
N GLU A 326 -17.62 -5.23 -13.29
CA GLU A 326 -18.33 -6.33 -13.98
C GLU A 326 -18.33 -6.20 -15.51
N GLU A 327 -18.03 -5.01 -16.01
CA GLU A 327 -17.91 -4.69 -17.44
C GLU A 327 -16.53 -5.02 -18.04
N SER A 328 -15.53 -5.34 -17.21
CA SER A 328 -14.16 -5.62 -17.66
C SER A 328 -14.11 -6.77 -18.67
N ALA A 329 -13.42 -6.54 -19.79
CA ALA A 329 -13.25 -7.54 -20.84
C ALA A 329 -12.46 -8.74 -20.30
N ALA A 330 -11.34 -8.49 -19.61
CA ALA A 330 -10.53 -9.54 -19.01
C ALA A 330 -11.32 -10.42 -18.03
N PHE A 331 -12.21 -9.82 -17.23
CA PHE A 331 -13.10 -10.56 -16.33
C PHE A 331 -14.10 -11.42 -17.09
N ARG A 332 -14.83 -10.84 -18.05
CA ARG A 332 -15.88 -11.51 -18.84
C ARG A 332 -15.35 -12.63 -19.72
N GLU A 333 -14.17 -12.44 -20.28
CA GLU A 333 -13.50 -13.41 -21.17
C GLU A 333 -12.79 -14.52 -20.38
N GLY A 334 -12.57 -14.34 -19.06
CA GLY A 334 -11.86 -15.31 -18.22
C GLY A 334 -10.34 -15.23 -18.32
N ARG A 335 -9.78 -14.07 -18.69
CA ARG A 335 -8.34 -13.80 -18.86
C ARG A 335 -7.60 -13.43 -17.56
N ILE A 336 -8.23 -13.56 -16.40
CA ILE A 336 -7.65 -13.18 -15.11
C ILE A 336 -7.34 -14.41 -14.26
N ALA A 337 -6.06 -14.77 -14.16
CA ALA A 337 -5.59 -15.71 -13.15
C ALA A 337 -5.65 -15.02 -11.78
N SER A 338 -6.20 -15.66 -10.74
CA SER A 338 -6.28 -15.06 -9.40
C SER A 338 -5.92 -16.07 -8.33
N VAL A 339 -5.09 -15.64 -7.38
CA VAL A 339 -4.64 -16.43 -6.23
C VAL A 339 -4.70 -15.59 -4.96
N GLN A 340 -5.18 -16.18 -3.86
CA GLN A 340 -5.12 -15.56 -2.55
C GLN A 340 -3.67 -15.55 -2.02
N ALA A 341 -3.27 -14.43 -1.41
CA ALA A 341 -1.93 -14.20 -0.91
C ALA A 341 -1.92 -13.63 0.52
N LEU A 342 -0.75 -13.67 1.17
CA LEU A 342 -0.53 -13.18 2.53
C LEU A 342 -0.44 -11.64 2.57
N SER A 343 -1.56 -10.98 2.25
CA SER A 343 -1.70 -9.55 1.98
C SER A 343 -0.94 -9.10 0.73
N GLY A 344 -0.95 -7.80 0.42
CA GLY A 344 -0.18 -7.22 -0.68
C GLY A 344 1.32 -7.58 -0.60
N THR A 345 1.88 -7.65 0.62
CA THR A 345 3.26 -8.14 0.85
C THR A 345 3.49 -9.55 0.32
N GLY A 346 2.56 -10.47 0.56
CA GLY A 346 2.60 -11.83 0.04
C GLY A 346 2.41 -11.87 -1.46
N ALA A 347 1.48 -11.09 -2.00
CA ALA A 347 1.24 -10.99 -3.43
C ALA A 347 2.50 -10.52 -4.19
N LEU A 348 3.13 -9.44 -3.74
CA LEU A 348 4.39 -8.91 -4.28
C LEU A 348 5.51 -9.96 -4.25
N ARG A 349 5.60 -10.73 -3.16
CA ARG A 349 6.58 -11.82 -3.03
C ARG A 349 6.30 -12.96 -4.01
N VAL A 350 5.04 -13.33 -4.24
CA VAL A 350 4.65 -14.33 -5.25
C VAL A 350 4.98 -13.85 -6.65
N VAL A 351 4.71 -12.57 -7.00
CA VAL A 351 5.10 -12.00 -8.31
C VAL A 351 6.62 -12.04 -8.49
N ALA A 352 7.38 -11.67 -7.47
CA ALA A 352 8.84 -11.66 -7.54
C ALA A 352 9.43 -13.06 -7.82
N GLU A 353 8.94 -14.09 -7.12
CA GLU A 353 9.36 -15.48 -7.34
C GLU A 353 8.86 -16.04 -8.68
N PHE A 354 7.63 -15.71 -9.10
CA PHE A 354 7.09 -16.09 -10.40
C PHE A 354 7.93 -15.51 -11.54
N ALA A 355 8.24 -14.21 -11.49
CA ALA A 355 9.10 -13.54 -12.46
C ALA A 355 10.51 -14.16 -12.50
N LYS A 356 11.09 -14.43 -11.32
CA LYS A 356 12.41 -15.08 -11.23
C LYS A 356 12.43 -16.48 -11.84
N THR A 357 11.33 -17.23 -11.70
CA THR A 357 11.20 -18.62 -12.14
C THR A 357 10.88 -18.74 -13.64
N HIS A 358 10.01 -17.88 -14.16
CA HIS A 358 9.42 -18.06 -15.50
C HIS A 358 9.88 -17.05 -16.54
N PHE A 359 10.40 -15.88 -16.14
CA PHE A 359 10.86 -14.87 -17.09
C PHE A 359 12.38 -14.97 -17.36
N PRO A 360 12.86 -14.60 -18.56
CA PRO A 360 14.30 -14.62 -18.89
C PRO A 360 15.14 -13.78 -17.94
N ALA A 361 16.42 -14.13 -17.75
CA ALA A 361 17.33 -13.39 -16.87
C ALA A 361 17.56 -11.93 -17.29
N SER A 362 17.45 -11.61 -18.58
CA SER A 362 17.43 -10.22 -19.10
C SER A 362 16.26 -9.38 -18.60
N THR A 363 15.28 -10.04 -17.96
CA THR A 363 14.05 -9.48 -17.41
C THR A 363 13.98 -9.76 -15.89
N HIS A 364 15.12 -9.73 -15.20
CA HIS A 364 15.21 -9.89 -13.72
C HIS A 364 15.60 -8.60 -12.98
N GLU A 365 15.50 -7.45 -13.65
CA GLU A 365 15.52 -6.13 -13.01
C GLU A 365 14.20 -5.87 -12.24
N VAL A 366 13.99 -4.71 -11.62
CA VAL A 366 12.69 -4.10 -11.24
C VAL A 366 13.00 -2.72 -10.66
N TRP A 367 12.44 -1.62 -11.16
CA TRP A 367 12.76 -0.32 -10.55
C TRP A 367 11.91 -0.11 -9.28
N VAL A 368 12.03 1.01 -8.59
CA VAL A 368 11.05 1.52 -7.62
C VAL A 368 11.02 3.05 -7.59
N SER A 369 9.97 3.70 -7.07
CA SER A 369 10.05 5.16 -6.88
C SER A 369 11.18 5.51 -5.94
N ASP A 370 11.73 6.69 -6.13
CA ASP A 370 12.35 7.42 -5.06
C ASP A 370 11.43 8.57 -4.61
N PRO A 371 10.84 8.50 -3.39
CA PRO A 371 10.85 7.43 -2.41
C PRO A 371 9.71 6.41 -2.60
N THR A 372 9.91 5.13 -2.25
CA THR A 372 8.88 4.06 -2.30
C THR A 372 8.53 3.48 -0.91
N TRP A 373 7.56 2.55 -0.84
CA TRP A 373 7.37 1.75 0.38
C TRP A 373 8.62 0.89 0.64
N GLY A 374 9.34 1.18 1.73
CA GLY A 374 10.68 0.63 1.98
C GLY A 374 10.81 -0.90 1.95
N ASN A 375 9.72 -1.66 2.11
CA ASN A 375 9.74 -3.12 2.01
C ASN A 375 9.79 -3.63 0.56
N HIS A 376 9.43 -2.84 -0.46
CA HIS A 376 9.58 -3.23 -1.88
C HIS A 376 11.02 -3.67 -2.18
N LEU A 377 11.99 -2.85 -1.76
CA LEU A 377 13.41 -3.13 -1.91
C LEU A 377 13.80 -4.49 -1.32
N ALA A 378 13.26 -4.83 -0.15
CA ALA A 378 13.56 -6.08 0.54
C ALA A 378 12.90 -7.29 -0.14
N ILE A 379 11.63 -7.18 -0.54
CA ILE A 379 10.86 -8.26 -1.20
C ILE A 379 11.53 -8.68 -2.50
N PHE A 380 11.86 -7.72 -3.36
CA PHE A 380 12.41 -8.00 -4.69
C PHE A 380 13.88 -8.41 -4.66
N LYS A 381 14.73 -7.75 -3.85
CA LYS A 381 16.12 -8.21 -3.66
C LYS A 381 16.19 -9.62 -3.08
N LYS A 382 15.25 -9.99 -2.20
CA LYS A 382 15.17 -11.35 -1.63
C LYS A 382 14.79 -12.42 -2.66
N ALA A 383 14.11 -12.05 -3.76
CA ALA A 383 13.86 -12.92 -4.91
C ALA A 383 15.05 -13.01 -5.88
N GLY A 384 16.13 -12.27 -5.63
CA GLY A 384 17.24 -12.17 -6.58
C GLY A 384 16.90 -11.35 -7.83
N LEU A 385 15.98 -10.39 -7.73
CA LEU A 385 15.78 -9.37 -8.75
C LEU A 385 16.68 -8.15 -8.47
N GLU A 386 17.21 -7.54 -9.53
CA GLU A 386 18.02 -6.31 -9.45
C GLU A 386 17.09 -5.10 -9.27
N VAL A 387 17.13 -4.47 -8.10
CA VAL A 387 16.24 -3.33 -7.81
C VAL A 387 16.90 -1.99 -8.13
N LYS A 388 16.35 -1.26 -9.10
CA LYS A 388 16.75 0.13 -9.44
C LYS A 388 15.75 1.15 -8.89
N GLN A 389 15.97 2.45 -9.11
CA GLN A 389 15.03 3.51 -8.74
C GLN A 389 14.84 4.53 -9.87
N TYR A 390 13.69 5.20 -9.91
CA TYR A 390 13.42 6.38 -10.74
C TYR A 390 12.82 7.51 -9.89
N PRO A 391 12.96 8.79 -10.31
CA PRO A 391 12.43 9.93 -9.57
C PRO A 391 10.91 9.90 -9.48
N TYR A 392 10.35 10.21 -8.31
CA TYR A 392 8.90 10.36 -8.14
C TYR A 392 8.51 11.59 -7.33
N TRP A 393 9.30 11.96 -6.34
CA TRP A 393 9.04 13.13 -5.50
C TRP A 393 9.92 14.30 -5.90
N ASN A 394 9.29 15.42 -6.27
CA ASN A 394 9.98 16.68 -6.51
C ASN A 394 10.04 17.48 -5.20
N GLU A 395 11.24 17.61 -4.62
CA GLU A 395 11.42 18.32 -3.34
C GLU A 395 11.09 19.82 -3.39
N ASN A 396 11.05 20.45 -4.57
CA ASN A 396 10.73 21.88 -4.68
C ASN A 396 9.21 22.11 -4.78
N THR A 397 8.51 21.29 -5.56
CA THR A 397 7.04 21.41 -5.73
C THR A 397 6.25 20.61 -4.69
N LYS A 398 6.91 19.72 -3.94
CA LYS A 398 6.28 18.76 -3.01
C LYS A 398 5.19 17.91 -3.68
N GLY A 399 5.41 17.60 -4.95
CA GLY A 399 4.51 16.87 -5.85
C GLY A 399 5.24 15.83 -6.70
N LEU A 400 4.57 15.36 -7.76
CA LEU A 400 5.10 14.36 -8.68
C LEU A 400 6.22 14.93 -9.56
N ASP A 401 7.41 14.33 -9.52
CA ASP A 401 8.49 14.58 -10.50
C ASP A 401 8.18 13.87 -11.82
N PHE A 402 7.16 14.35 -12.52
CA PHE A 402 6.63 13.69 -13.72
C PHE A 402 7.66 13.66 -14.86
N GLU A 403 8.44 14.73 -15.05
CA GLU A 403 9.47 14.80 -16.08
C GLU A 403 10.66 13.90 -15.74
N GLY A 404 11.15 13.93 -14.50
CA GLY A 404 12.23 13.05 -14.04
C GLY A 404 11.83 11.57 -14.15
N MET A 405 10.57 11.25 -13.82
CA MET A 405 9.96 9.95 -14.00
C MET A 405 9.99 9.50 -15.47
N LEU A 406 9.36 10.25 -16.40
CA LEU A 406 9.36 9.88 -17.82
C LEU A 406 10.77 9.81 -18.42
N ALA A 407 11.69 10.69 -18.02
CA ALA A 407 13.07 10.68 -18.50
C ALA A 407 13.88 9.48 -17.99
N ALA A 408 13.54 8.94 -16.81
CA ALA A 408 14.09 7.70 -16.30
C ALA A 408 13.53 6.48 -17.07
N LEU A 409 12.22 6.45 -17.31
CA LEU A 409 11.56 5.44 -18.13
C LEU A 409 12.10 5.35 -19.55
N GLN A 410 12.41 6.48 -20.19
CA GLN A 410 12.89 6.46 -21.57
C GLN A 410 14.22 5.68 -21.71
N LYS A 411 14.97 5.57 -20.60
CA LYS A 411 16.24 4.85 -20.46
C LYS A 411 16.06 3.37 -20.05
N ALA A 412 14.82 2.92 -19.80
CA ALA A 412 14.49 1.50 -19.70
C ALA A 412 15.01 0.78 -20.95
N GLN A 413 15.88 -0.22 -20.76
CA GLN A 413 16.28 -1.08 -21.87
C GLN A 413 15.12 -2.01 -22.24
N LEU A 414 15.07 -2.44 -23.50
CA LEU A 414 14.08 -3.41 -23.95
C LEU A 414 14.24 -4.73 -23.16
N GLY A 415 13.29 -5.02 -22.26
CA GLY A 415 13.34 -6.16 -21.35
C GLY A 415 13.75 -5.84 -19.90
N ALA A 416 14.33 -4.68 -19.62
CA ALA A 416 14.72 -4.28 -18.27
C ALA A 416 13.51 -3.75 -17.48
N LEU A 417 13.14 -4.41 -16.37
CA LEU A 417 11.89 -4.19 -15.60
C LEU A 417 11.83 -2.83 -14.88
N VAL A 418 10.86 -1.94 -15.15
CA VAL A 418 10.90 -0.52 -14.68
C VAL A 418 9.61 -0.03 -14.00
N LEU A 419 9.55 -0.02 -12.67
CA LEU A 419 8.47 0.54 -11.82
C LEU A 419 8.11 2.00 -12.14
N LEU A 420 6.84 2.37 -11.91
CA LEU A 420 6.24 3.71 -11.91
C LEU A 420 5.31 3.86 -10.68
N HIS A 421 4.66 4.99 -10.39
CA HIS A 421 3.79 5.04 -9.20
C HIS A 421 2.53 5.85 -9.37
#